data_AF-A0A537WYV8-F1
#
_entry.id   AF-A0A537WYV8-F1
#
_cell.length_a   1.000
_cell.length_b   1.000
_cell.length_c   1.000
_cell.angle_alpha   90.00
_cell.angle_beta   90.00
_cell.angle_gamma   90.00
#
_symmetry.space_group_name_H-M   'P 1'
#
loop_
_entity.id
_entity.type
_entity.pdbx_description
1 polymer ?
#
loop_
_entity_poly.entity_id
_entity_poly.type
_entity_poly.pdbx_seq_one_letter_code
_entity_poly.pdbx_strand_id
1 'polypeptide(L)'
;MSPRRRAAAVGAALCLAYLAGALVSGSLGPTWRRPILDGLVPPPMYRWVAPPPALASTNQHPSTGRSTIQLDPAKGSAATVFSTRDFQASLALGQGAIAPHGQDTKVQLTMTPLAPKADAIVPAGIQIAGNVVEVTATYEPSGASVVDLRTRGELGLVYPLLFQGVGFEDTMLRSTDERSWAAIPSDDAIAQQSVHAAVGRLSLFAVGQSPVGPTAPPSPSATRSGSIVVAVLAAIALLGAVWFLRRRSPPPPPRSPRRTVDPWED
;
A
#
# COMPACT_ATOMS: atom_id res chain seq x y z
N MET A 1 9.06 -7.61 -47.74
CA MET A 1 8.13 -8.02 -46.66
C MET A 1 6.76 -7.45 -46.94
N SER A 2 5.72 -8.27 -46.94
CA SER A 2 4.35 -7.80 -47.09
C SER A 2 3.95 -6.90 -45.91
N PRO A 3 3.02 -5.95 -46.09
CA PRO A 3 2.54 -5.06 -45.04
C PRO A 3 2.06 -5.81 -43.79
N ARG A 4 1.47 -7.00 -43.97
CA ARG A 4 1.05 -7.90 -42.87
C ARG A 4 2.23 -8.38 -42.01
N ARG A 5 3.37 -8.73 -42.62
CA ARG A 5 4.57 -9.14 -41.88
C ARG A 5 5.23 -7.98 -41.13
N ARG A 6 5.07 -6.74 -41.62
CA ARG A 6 5.55 -5.53 -40.93
C ARG A 6 4.68 -5.20 -39.72
N ALA A 7 3.36 -5.26 -39.85
CA ALA A 7 2.44 -5.05 -38.74
C ALA A 7 2.67 -6.06 -37.61
N ALA A 8 2.83 -7.34 -37.94
CA ALA A 8 3.13 -8.39 -36.96
C ALA A 8 4.45 -8.15 -36.22
N ALA A 9 5.50 -7.70 -36.92
CA ALA A 9 6.80 -7.42 -36.31
C ALA A 9 6.75 -6.23 -35.34
N VAL A 10 6.01 -5.17 -35.69
CA VAL A 10 5.80 -4.00 -34.82
C VAL A 10 4.98 -4.39 -33.58
N GLY A 11 3.91 -5.16 -33.76
CA GLY A 11 3.10 -5.65 -32.64
C GLY A 11 3.93 -6.48 -31.65
N ALA A 12 4.74 -7.41 -32.16
CA ALA A 12 5.62 -8.24 -31.33
C ALA A 12 6.65 -7.39 -30.57
N ALA A 13 7.22 -6.36 -31.20
CA ALA A 13 8.16 -5.45 -30.56
C ALA A 13 7.51 -4.64 -29.43
N LEU A 14 6.27 -4.17 -29.61
CA LEU A 14 5.53 -3.45 -28.57
C LEU A 14 5.17 -4.36 -27.39
N CYS A 15 4.74 -5.60 -27.65
CA CYS A 15 4.48 -6.58 -26.59
C CYS A 15 5.74 -6.90 -25.78
N LEU A 16 6.88 -7.09 -26.45
CA LEU A 16 8.16 -7.34 -25.76
C LEU A 16 8.62 -6.14 -24.93
N ALA A 17 8.47 -4.91 -25.46
CA ALA A 17 8.77 -3.70 -24.71
C ALA A 17 7.87 -3.55 -23.48
N TYR A 18 6.58 -3.86 -23.60
CA TYR A 18 5.64 -3.85 -22.48
C TYR A 18 6.00 -4.88 -21.40
N LEU A 19 6.27 -6.12 -21.80
CA LEU A 19 6.66 -7.19 -20.86
C LEU A 19 8.00 -6.87 -20.16
N ALA A 20 8.97 -6.32 -20.89
CA ALA A 20 10.23 -5.86 -20.30
C ALA A 20 10.00 -4.73 -19.29
N GLY A 21 9.15 -3.75 -19.63
CA GLY A 21 8.76 -2.67 -18.71
C GLY A 21 8.08 -3.18 -17.45
N ALA A 22 7.17 -4.15 -17.59
CA ALA A 22 6.47 -4.77 -16.46
C ALA A 22 7.44 -5.55 -15.55
N LEU A 23 8.39 -6.30 -16.12
CA LEU A 23 9.41 -7.03 -15.35
C LEU A 23 10.37 -6.08 -14.64
N VAL A 24 10.81 -5.01 -15.31
CA VAL A 24 11.66 -3.97 -14.70
C VAL A 24 10.91 -3.27 -13.56
N SER A 25 9.67 -2.86 -13.78
CA SER A 25 8.81 -2.25 -12.76
C SER A 25 8.56 -3.20 -11.58
N GLY A 26 8.40 -4.50 -11.86
CA GLY A 26 8.27 -5.55 -10.86
C GLY A 26 9.55 -5.80 -10.05
N SER A 27 10.73 -5.52 -10.63
CA SER A 27 12.03 -5.69 -9.99
C SER A 27 12.51 -4.49 -9.18
N LEU A 28 11.92 -3.31 -9.40
CA LEU A 28 12.21 -2.11 -8.60
C LEU A 28 11.55 -2.24 -7.22
N GLY A 29 12.32 -1.96 -6.18
CA GLY A 29 11.90 -2.07 -4.78
C GLY A 29 10.73 -1.13 -4.43
N PRO A 30 10.03 -1.39 -3.30
CA PRO A 30 8.83 -0.67 -2.88
C PRO A 30 9.01 0.86 -2.84
N THR A 31 10.22 1.33 -2.55
CA THR A 31 10.56 2.75 -2.43
C THR A 31 10.48 3.54 -3.75
N TRP A 32 10.58 2.87 -4.90
CA TRP A 32 10.45 3.48 -6.23
C TRP A 32 9.02 3.43 -6.78
N ARG A 33 8.13 2.68 -6.12
CA ARG A 33 6.72 2.60 -6.42
C ARG A 33 5.95 3.59 -5.57
N ARG A 34 6.27 4.88 -5.67
CA ARG A 34 5.43 5.92 -5.08
C ARG A 34 4.25 6.16 -6.03
N PRO A 35 3.00 5.81 -5.67
CA PRO A 35 1.85 6.32 -6.39
C PRO A 35 1.98 7.84 -6.55
N ILE A 36 1.88 8.32 -7.79
CA ILE A 36 1.94 9.75 -8.12
C ILE A 36 0.76 10.53 -7.45
N LEU A 37 -0.20 9.80 -6.88
CA LEU A 37 -1.42 10.30 -6.24
C LEU A 37 -1.29 10.52 -4.72
N ASP A 38 -0.16 10.20 -4.08
CA ASP A 38 -0.01 10.28 -2.61
C ASP A 38 0.19 11.71 -2.08
N GLY A 39 0.25 12.71 -2.97
CA GLY A 39 0.51 14.10 -2.60
C GLY A 39 1.97 14.34 -2.22
N LEU A 40 2.42 15.60 -2.31
CA LEU A 40 3.79 16.02 -1.96
C LEU A 40 3.92 16.42 -0.48
N VAL A 41 2.88 16.21 0.33
CA VAL A 41 2.86 16.60 1.74
C VAL A 41 3.42 15.45 2.57
N PRO A 42 4.44 15.68 3.42
CA PRO A 42 4.91 14.67 4.34
C PRO A 42 3.75 14.13 5.18
N PRO A 43 3.66 12.80 5.41
CA PRO A 43 2.61 12.26 6.25
C PRO A 43 2.64 12.92 7.63
N PRO A 44 1.47 13.20 8.24
CA PRO A 44 1.42 13.77 9.57
C PRO A 44 2.17 12.87 10.55
N MET A 45 2.86 13.47 11.52
CA MET A 45 3.61 12.70 12.52
C MET A 45 2.66 11.85 13.38
N TYR A 46 3.12 10.64 13.69
CA TYR A 46 2.41 9.74 14.59
C TYR A 46 2.26 10.35 15.99
N ARG A 47 1.07 10.25 16.56
CA ARG A 47 0.68 10.76 17.86
C ARG A 47 0.60 9.62 18.86
N TRP A 48 1.48 9.62 19.83
CA TRP A 48 1.61 8.54 20.81
C TRP A 48 0.84 8.86 22.08
N VAL A 49 0.19 7.85 22.68
CA VAL A 49 -0.24 7.92 24.08
C VAL A 49 0.98 7.90 25.00
N ALA A 50 1.92 7.00 24.73
CA ALA A 50 3.20 6.88 25.42
C ALA A 50 4.35 6.99 24.39
N PRO A 51 4.86 8.20 24.11
CA PRO A 51 5.89 8.40 23.10
C PRO A 51 7.24 7.81 23.50
N PRO A 52 8.05 7.33 22.54
CA PRO A 52 9.47 7.10 22.76
C PRO A 52 10.15 8.35 23.34
N PRO A 53 11.17 8.23 24.23
CA PRO A 53 11.78 9.38 24.89
C PRO A 53 12.26 10.48 23.94
N ALA A 54 12.79 10.09 22.78
CA ALA A 54 13.28 11.02 21.75
C ALA A 54 12.16 11.85 21.09
N LEU A 55 10.91 11.39 21.12
CA LEU A 55 9.75 12.06 20.56
C LEU A 55 8.87 12.72 21.62
N ALA A 56 9.14 12.49 22.91
CA ALA A 56 8.26 12.91 24.00
C ALA A 56 8.05 14.44 24.05
N SER A 57 9.07 15.23 23.72
CA SER A 57 9.01 16.70 23.74
C SER A 57 8.20 17.31 22.59
N THR A 58 8.05 16.59 21.48
CA THR A 58 7.33 17.05 20.27
C THR A 58 6.03 16.29 20.01
N ASN A 59 5.73 15.29 20.85
CA ASN A 59 4.54 14.47 20.72
C ASN A 59 3.27 15.29 20.95
N GLN A 60 2.24 14.98 20.15
CA GLN A 60 0.88 15.42 20.42
C GLN A 60 0.08 14.20 20.89
N HIS A 61 -0.83 14.41 21.84
CA HIS A 61 -1.71 13.32 22.27
C HIS A 61 -2.64 12.89 21.13
N PRO A 62 -2.87 11.58 20.93
CA PRO A 62 -3.79 11.10 19.92
C PRO A 62 -5.24 11.44 20.27
N SER A 63 -6.09 11.48 19.23
CA SER A 63 -7.49 11.85 19.36
C SER A 63 -8.37 10.63 19.60
N THR A 64 -9.21 10.66 20.63
CA THR A 64 -10.34 9.74 20.73
C THR A 64 -11.35 10.04 19.63
N GLY A 65 -11.76 9.02 18.87
CA GLY A 65 -12.88 9.11 17.96
C GLY A 65 -14.19 8.85 18.71
N ARG A 66 -15.26 9.59 18.40
CA ARG A 66 -16.65 9.26 18.79
C ARG A 66 -17.61 9.48 17.62
N SER A 67 -18.56 8.57 17.43
CA SER A 67 -19.60 8.69 16.42
C SER A 67 -20.92 8.11 16.91
N THR A 68 -22.03 8.75 16.53
CA THR A 68 -23.38 8.22 16.74
C THR A 68 -23.89 7.63 15.44
N ILE A 69 -24.22 6.34 15.45
CA ILE A 69 -24.78 5.62 14.31
C ILE A 69 -26.27 5.43 14.56
N GLN A 70 -27.11 5.92 13.65
CA GLN A 70 -28.55 5.66 13.70
C GLN A 70 -28.83 4.21 13.29
N LEU A 71 -29.78 3.58 13.96
CA LEU A 71 -30.23 2.21 13.67
C LEU A 71 -31.59 2.22 13.01
N ASP A 72 -31.68 1.55 11.87
CA ASP A 72 -32.96 1.13 11.31
C ASP A 72 -33.46 -0.11 12.09
N PRO A 73 -34.73 -0.15 12.51
CA PRO A 73 -35.26 -1.21 13.35
C PRO A 73 -35.31 -2.59 12.66
N ALA A 74 -35.28 -2.64 11.33
CA ALA A 74 -35.26 -3.90 10.58
C ALA A 74 -33.87 -4.22 10.01
N LYS A 75 -33.15 -3.20 9.54
CA LYS A 75 -31.91 -3.35 8.79
C LYS A 75 -30.66 -3.13 9.63
N GLY A 76 -30.73 -2.49 10.79
CA GLY A 76 -29.59 -2.17 11.65
C GLY A 76 -28.87 -0.90 11.18
N SER A 77 -27.56 -0.83 11.36
CA SER A 77 -26.78 0.35 10.96
C SER A 77 -26.81 0.59 9.44
N ALA A 78 -26.74 1.85 9.03
CA ALA A 78 -26.33 2.18 7.66
C ALA A 78 -24.84 1.85 7.44
N ALA A 79 -24.44 1.69 6.17
CA ALA A 79 -23.01 1.66 5.83
C ALA A 79 -22.34 2.99 6.21
N THR A 80 -21.18 2.95 6.85
CA THR A 80 -20.48 4.15 7.31
C THR A 80 -18.98 3.89 7.50
N VAL A 81 -18.19 4.95 7.46
CA VAL A 81 -16.77 4.92 7.82
C VAL A 81 -16.57 5.91 8.95
N PHE A 82 -15.88 5.45 9.99
CA PHE A 82 -15.58 6.22 11.17
C PHE A 82 -14.07 6.25 11.39
N SER A 83 -13.52 7.42 11.68
CA SER A 83 -12.08 7.58 11.94
C SER A 83 -11.82 8.45 13.15
N THR A 84 -10.68 8.26 13.80
CA THR A 84 -10.14 9.25 14.73
C THR A 84 -9.81 10.54 13.97
N ARG A 85 -9.83 11.69 14.66
CA ARG A 85 -9.58 13.00 14.01
C ARG A 85 -8.16 13.16 13.45
N ASP A 86 -7.22 12.42 14.02
CA ASP A 86 -5.83 12.34 13.57
C ASP A 86 -5.62 11.22 12.53
N PHE A 87 -6.68 10.54 12.10
CA PHE A 87 -6.68 9.47 11.10
C PHE A 87 -5.76 8.28 11.42
N GLN A 88 -5.38 8.08 12.69
CA GLN A 88 -4.55 6.94 13.08
C GLN A 88 -5.32 5.62 13.24
N ALA A 89 -6.65 5.70 13.36
CA ALA A 89 -7.53 4.54 13.35
C ALA A 89 -8.80 4.83 12.55
N SER A 90 -9.28 3.83 11.84
CA SER A 90 -10.53 3.89 11.08
C SER A 90 -11.26 2.56 11.07
N LEU A 91 -12.58 2.59 11.13
CA LEU A 91 -13.46 1.43 11.04
C LEU A 91 -14.52 1.68 9.96
N ALA A 92 -14.48 0.90 8.89
CA ALA A 92 -15.53 0.85 7.88
C ALA A 92 -16.53 -0.26 8.23
N LEU A 93 -17.81 0.10 8.25
CA LEU A 93 -18.91 -0.80 8.52
C LEU A 93 -19.82 -0.88 7.30
N GLY A 94 -20.10 -2.10 6.86
CA GLY A 94 -21.10 -2.35 5.82
C GLY A 94 -22.53 -2.09 6.30
N GLN A 95 -23.47 -2.10 5.37
CA GLN A 95 -24.89 -2.01 5.68
C GLN A 95 -25.28 -3.13 6.65
N GLY A 96 -25.88 -2.76 7.76
CA GLY A 96 -26.38 -3.68 8.77
C GLY A 96 -25.30 -4.40 9.56
N ALA A 97 -24.07 -3.88 9.59
CA ALA A 97 -22.98 -4.47 10.38
C ALA A 97 -23.29 -4.49 11.88
N ILE A 98 -23.95 -3.45 12.39
CA ILE A 98 -24.53 -3.47 13.73
C ILE A 98 -26.00 -3.86 13.59
N ALA A 99 -26.41 -4.90 14.30
CA ALA A 99 -27.78 -5.41 14.24
C ALA A 99 -28.77 -4.44 14.93
N PRO A 100 -30.06 -4.47 14.55
CA PRO A 100 -31.11 -3.92 15.42
C PRO A 100 -31.08 -4.61 16.79
N HIS A 101 -31.44 -3.87 17.85
CA HIS A 101 -31.46 -4.41 19.20
C HIS A 101 -32.64 -3.84 20.00
N GLY A 102 -33.71 -4.63 20.14
CA GLY A 102 -34.89 -4.24 20.92
C GLY A 102 -35.49 -2.90 20.48
N GLN A 103 -35.59 -1.96 21.42
CA GLN A 103 -36.09 -0.59 21.20
C GLN A 103 -34.96 0.43 20.98
N ASP A 104 -33.71 -0.04 20.81
CA ASP A 104 -32.58 0.85 20.61
C ASP A 104 -32.60 1.46 19.21
N THR A 105 -32.32 2.75 19.15
CA THR A 105 -32.46 3.57 17.93
C THR A 105 -31.13 4.10 17.41
N LYS A 106 -30.08 4.01 18.23
CA LYS A 106 -28.73 4.45 17.87
C LYS A 106 -27.67 3.66 18.63
N VAL A 107 -26.44 3.75 18.14
CA VAL A 107 -25.23 3.24 18.78
C VAL A 107 -24.21 4.35 18.92
N GLN A 108 -23.60 4.46 20.09
CA GLN A 108 -22.39 5.26 20.28
C GLN A 108 -21.17 4.38 20.05
N LEU A 109 -20.39 4.70 19.03
CA LEU A 109 -19.12 4.05 18.71
C LEU A 109 -17.98 4.94 19.17
N THR A 110 -17.01 4.36 19.88
CA THR A 110 -15.82 5.05 20.39
C THR A 110 -14.57 4.28 19.99
N MET A 111 -13.54 5.02 19.54
CA MET A 111 -12.18 4.51 19.35
C MET A 111 -11.24 5.27 20.28
N THR A 112 -10.70 4.59 21.29
CA THR A 112 -9.84 5.18 22.31
C THR A 112 -8.40 4.67 22.14
N PRO A 113 -7.46 5.54 21.77
CA PRO A 113 -6.05 5.22 21.83
C PRO A 113 -5.60 5.02 23.28
N LEU A 114 -4.88 3.93 23.54
CA LEU A 114 -4.30 3.54 24.82
C LEU A 114 -2.80 3.28 24.66
N ALA A 115 -2.06 3.41 25.75
CA ALA A 115 -0.65 3.01 25.79
C ALA A 115 -0.56 1.49 25.89
N PRO A 116 0.33 0.83 25.12
CA PRO A 116 0.61 -0.59 25.30
C PRO A 116 1.04 -0.89 26.74
N LYS A 117 0.57 -2.00 27.30
CA LYS A 117 0.98 -2.46 28.62
C LYS A 117 2.38 -3.06 28.56
N ALA A 118 3.21 -2.75 29.56
CA ALA A 118 4.57 -3.28 29.64
C ALA A 118 4.61 -4.80 29.88
N ASP A 119 3.56 -5.35 30.50
CA ASP A 119 3.36 -6.78 30.75
C ASP A 119 2.52 -7.48 29.66
N ALA A 120 2.35 -6.85 28.48
CA ALA A 120 1.64 -7.46 27.37
C ALA A 120 2.35 -8.72 26.87
N ILE A 121 1.60 -9.82 26.79
CA ILE A 121 1.99 -11.10 26.21
C ILE A 121 1.58 -11.08 24.74
N VAL A 122 2.58 -10.98 23.87
CA VAL A 122 2.43 -10.94 22.41
C VAL A 122 3.02 -12.21 21.79
N PRO A 123 2.64 -12.57 20.54
CA PRO A 123 3.27 -13.69 19.85
C PRO A 123 4.79 -13.55 19.78
N ALA A 124 5.50 -14.68 19.82
CA ALA A 124 6.96 -14.70 19.83
C ALA A 124 7.53 -13.95 18.62
N GLY A 125 8.51 -13.06 18.86
CA GLY A 125 9.16 -12.28 17.81
C GLY A 125 8.35 -11.07 17.31
N ILE A 126 7.20 -10.77 17.92
CA ILE A 126 6.39 -9.57 17.64
C ILE A 126 6.50 -8.59 18.81
N GLN A 127 6.49 -7.29 18.50
CA GLN A 127 6.29 -6.21 19.47
C GLN A 127 5.11 -5.34 19.04
N ILE A 128 4.39 -4.74 19.98
CA ILE A 128 3.37 -3.74 19.65
C ILE A 128 4.06 -2.47 19.16
N ALA A 129 3.65 -1.98 17.99
CA ALA A 129 4.10 -0.75 17.37
C ALA A 129 3.01 0.33 17.51
N GLY A 130 3.36 1.46 18.11
CA GLY A 130 2.43 2.58 18.27
C GLY A 130 1.46 2.39 19.44
N ASN A 131 0.23 2.85 19.25
CA ASN A 131 -0.83 2.80 20.25
C ASN A 131 -1.65 1.51 20.16
N VAL A 132 -2.20 1.09 21.29
CA VAL A 132 -3.36 0.22 21.33
C VAL A 132 -4.60 1.06 21.02
N VAL A 133 -5.60 0.51 20.32
CA VAL A 133 -6.89 1.16 20.09
C VAL A 133 -7.99 0.26 20.63
N GLU A 134 -8.67 0.74 21.66
CA GLU A 134 -9.90 0.13 22.14
C GLU A 134 -11.08 0.61 21.28
N VAL A 135 -11.81 -0.33 20.68
CA VAL A 135 -13.01 -0.06 19.91
C VAL A 135 -14.21 -0.57 20.69
N THR A 136 -15.08 0.34 21.11
CA THR A 136 -16.29 0.02 21.88
C THR A 136 -17.53 0.61 21.23
N ALA A 137 -18.65 -0.08 21.38
CA ALA A 137 -19.94 0.45 21.01
C ALA A 137 -21.03 0.11 22.01
N THR A 138 -21.98 1.03 22.17
CA THR A 138 -23.07 0.90 23.13
C THR A 138 -24.38 1.32 22.47
N TYR A 139 -25.40 0.48 22.57
CA TYR A 139 -26.76 0.79 22.14
C TYR A 139 -27.42 1.83 23.05
N GLU A 140 -28.27 2.68 22.49
CA GLU A 140 -29.11 3.60 23.25
C GLU A 140 -30.60 3.45 22.88
N PRO A 141 -31.51 3.53 23.89
CA PRO A 141 -31.25 3.93 25.27
C PRO A 141 -30.83 2.80 26.23
N SER A 142 -30.81 1.53 25.80
CA SER A 142 -30.61 0.39 26.73
C SER A 142 -29.26 0.40 27.46
N GLY A 143 -28.22 1.00 26.88
CA GLY A 143 -26.86 0.93 27.40
C GLY A 143 -26.18 -0.43 27.16
N ALA A 144 -26.80 -1.33 26.41
CA ALA A 144 -26.24 -2.65 26.10
C ALA A 144 -24.99 -2.51 25.22
N SER A 145 -23.96 -3.31 25.50
CA SER A 145 -22.73 -3.28 24.70
C SER A 145 -22.88 -4.02 23.37
N VAL A 146 -22.34 -3.44 22.31
CA VAL A 146 -22.14 -4.10 21.02
C VAL A 146 -20.77 -4.76 21.05
N VAL A 147 -20.75 -6.08 21.18
CA VAL A 147 -19.49 -6.86 21.16
C VAL A 147 -19.25 -7.47 19.79
N ASP A 148 -20.26 -8.13 19.24
CA ASP A 148 -20.18 -8.81 17.94
C ASP A 148 -20.87 -8.00 16.84
N LEU A 149 -20.22 -7.91 15.68
CA LEU A 149 -20.79 -7.34 14.47
C LEU A 149 -21.51 -8.45 13.68
N ARG A 150 -22.69 -8.15 13.15
CA ARG A 150 -23.47 -9.08 12.32
C ARG A 150 -22.78 -9.35 10.97
N THR A 151 -22.10 -8.35 10.41
CA THR A 151 -21.21 -8.51 9.27
C THR A 151 -19.85 -7.92 9.62
N ARG A 152 -18.77 -8.54 9.12
CA ARG A 152 -17.42 -8.03 9.39
C ARG A 152 -17.27 -6.58 8.91
N GLY A 153 -16.62 -5.76 9.72
CA GLY A 153 -16.13 -4.43 9.34
C GLY A 153 -14.65 -4.51 8.93
N GLU A 154 -14.14 -3.44 8.33
CA GLU A 154 -12.73 -3.29 8.01
C GLU A 154 -12.10 -2.30 8.98
N LEU A 155 -11.14 -2.74 9.80
CA LEU A 155 -10.40 -1.89 10.73
C LEU A 155 -9.03 -1.58 10.13
N GLY A 156 -8.71 -0.30 9.98
CA GLY A 156 -7.39 0.18 9.57
C GLY A 156 -6.70 0.90 10.73
N LEU A 157 -5.46 0.51 11.03
CA LEU A 157 -4.60 1.14 12.03
C LEU A 157 -3.32 1.64 11.37
N VAL A 158 -3.02 2.93 11.56
CA VAL A 158 -1.74 3.53 11.16
C VAL A 158 -0.68 3.13 12.19
N TYR A 159 0.54 2.88 11.73
CA TYR A 159 1.69 2.59 12.56
C TYR A 159 2.83 3.59 12.34
N PRO A 160 3.66 3.84 13.36
CA PRO A 160 4.82 4.71 13.23
C PRO A 160 5.95 4.00 12.46
N LEU A 161 6.54 4.67 11.46
CA LEU A 161 7.81 4.21 10.90
C LEU A 161 8.96 4.52 11.86
N LEU A 162 9.45 3.50 12.53
CA LEU A 162 10.73 3.57 13.23
C LEU A 162 11.83 3.33 12.20
N PHE A 163 12.35 4.41 11.60
CA PHE A 163 13.46 4.35 10.64
C PHE A 163 14.74 3.86 11.32
N GLN A 164 14.90 2.54 11.47
CA GLN A 164 16.09 1.92 12.07
C GLN A 164 16.86 1.00 11.10
N GLY A 165 16.56 1.06 9.78
CA GLY A 165 17.27 0.26 8.79
C GLY A 165 17.00 -1.25 8.84
N VAL A 166 16.06 -1.67 9.69
CA VAL A 166 15.53 -3.03 9.78
C VAL A 166 14.15 -3.01 9.13
N GLY A 167 13.87 -3.96 8.23
CA GLY A 167 12.52 -4.13 7.71
C GLY A 167 11.63 -4.75 8.80
N PHE A 168 10.35 -4.42 8.78
CA PHE A 168 9.38 -5.10 9.63
C PHE A 168 8.33 -5.77 8.75
N GLU A 169 7.81 -6.88 9.25
CA GLU A 169 6.52 -7.40 8.83
C GLU A 169 5.48 -6.89 9.84
N ASP A 170 4.48 -6.18 9.35
CA ASP A 170 3.41 -5.58 10.15
C ASP A 170 2.15 -6.47 10.07
N THR A 171 1.54 -6.74 11.23
CA THR A 171 0.30 -7.51 11.34
C THR A 171 -0.64 -6.89 12.36
N MET A 172 -1.95 -7.14 12.24
CA MET A 172 -2.90 -6.69 13.25
C MET A 172 -2.94 -7.68 14.41
N LEU A 173 -2.84 -7.14 15.62
CA LEU A 173 -3.04 -7.88 16.87
C LEU A 173 -4.41 -7.54 17.44
N ARG A 174 -5.03 -8.51 18.11
CA ARG A 174 -6.28 -8.34 18.86
C ARG A 174 -6.13 -8.88 20.28
N SER A 175 -6.73 -8.20 21.24
CA SER A 175 -6.82 -8.63 22.64
C SER A 175 -8.20 -8.31 23.22
N THR A 176 -8.65 -9.16 24.16
CA THR A 176 -9.88 -8.94 24.93
C THR A 176 -9.62 -8.35 26.32
N ASP A 177 -8.37 -8.34 26.78
CA ASP A 177 -7.97 -8.02 28.15
C ASP A 177 -6.76 -7.06 28.23
N GLU A 178 -6.30 -6.55 27.07
CA GLU A 178 -5.11 -5.71 26.90
C GLU A 178 -3.77 -6.41 27.25
N ARG A 179 -3.81 -7.63 27.78
CA ARG A 179 -2.64 -8.39 28.23
C ARG A 179 -2.28 -9.50 27.27
N SER A 180 -3.24 -10.26 26.79
CA SER A 180 -3.02 -11.42 25.92
C SER A 180 -3.39 -11.06 24.50
N TRP A 181 -2.40 -11.08 23.60
CA TRP A 181 -2.55 -10.65 22.22
C TRP A 181 -2.41 -11.81 21.24
N ALA A 182 -3.26 -11.84 20.23
CA ALA A 182 -3.19 -12.78 19.12
C ALA A 182 -3.14 -12.02 17.78
N ALA A 183 -2.30 -12.49 16.87
CA ALA A 183 -2.31 -12.01 15.49
C ALA A 183 -3.60 -12.45 14.79
N ILE A 184 -4.15 -11.57 13.97
CA ILE A 184 -5.31 -11.85 13.12
C ILE A 184 -4.92 -11.64 11.65
N PRO A 185 -5.59 -12.32 10.69
CA PRO A 185 -5.35 -12.08 9.27
C PRO A 185 -5.52 -10.60 8.93
N SER A 186 -4.52 -10.02 8.30
CA SER A 186 -4.45 -8.60 7.99
C SER A 186 -3.61 -8.34 6.75
N ASP A 187 -3.89 -7.24 6.07
CA ASP A 187 -3.12 -6.74 4.93
C ASP A 187 -2.33 -5.51 5.34
N ASP A 188 -1.02 -5.51 5.06
CA ASP A 188 -0.15 -4.37 5.29
C ASP A 188 -0.06 -3.48 4.05
N ALA A 189 -0.44 -2.22 4.21
CA ALA A 189 -0.34 -1.17 3.22
C ALA A 189 0.86 -0.27 3.56
N ILE A 190 2.07 -0.77 3.35
CA ILE A 190 3.35 -0.10 3.67
C ILE A 190 3.42 1.34 3.15
N ALA A 191 2.95 1.58 1.93
CA ALA A 191 2.94 2.93 1.33
C ALA A 191 2.11 3.94 2.13
N GLN A 192 1.09 3.46 2.84
CA GLN A 192 0.18 4.24 3.70
C GLN A 192 0.52 4.09 5.18
N GLN A 193 1.54 3.29 5.53
CA GLN A 193 1.94 2.99 6.91
C GLN A 193 0.77 2.50 7.76
N SER A 194 -0.03 1.59 7.21
CA SER A 194 -1.24 1.10 7.87
C SER A 194 -1.47 -0.38 7.65
N VAL A 195 -2.03 -1.04 8.66
CA VAL A 195 -2.49 -2.41 8.59
C VAL A 195 -4.01 -2.44 8.63
N HIS A 196 -4.61 -3.24 7.76
CA HIS A 196 -6.06 -3.39 7.62
C HIS A 196 -6.47 -4.83 7.94
N ALA A 197 -7.58 -5.01 8.64
CA ALA A 197 -8.11 -6.34 8.92
C ALA A 197 -9.64 -6.35 8.96
N ALA A 198 -10.21 -7.45 8.46
CA ALA A 198 -11.62 -7.73 8.62
C ALA A 198 -11.96 -8.18 10.06
N VAL A 199 -12.72 -7.38 10.79
CA VAL A 199 -13.08 -7.61 12.20
C VAL A 199 -14.55 -7.95 12.36
N GLY A 200 -14.85 -9.04 13.05
CA GLY A 200 -16.24 -9.44 13.40
C GLY A 200 -16.63 -9.15 14.84
N ARG A 201 -15.68 -8.73 15.68
CA ARG A 201 -15.87 -8.45 17.10
C ARG A 201 -15.11 -7.19 17.47
N LEU A 202 -15.76 -6.30 18.18
CA LEU A 202 -15.16 -5.08 18.75
C LEU A 202 -14.35 -5.43 20.00
N SER A 203 -13.17 -4.86 20.14
CA SER A 203 -12.18 -5.25 21.15
C SER A 203 -11.01 -4.26 21.19
N LEU A 204 -9.88 -4.68 21.78
CA LEU A 204 -8.62 -3.96 21.68
C LEU A 204 -7.81 -4.45 20.48
N PHE A 205 -7.22 -3.52 19.75
CA PHE A 205 -6.42 -3.78 18.57
C PHE A 205 -5.11 -3.01 18.61
N ALA A 206 -4.07 -3.55 17.97
CA ALA A 206 -2.79 -2.90 17.84
C ALA A 206 -2.10 -3.36 16.56
N VAL A 207 -1.11 -2.60 16.10
CA VAL A 207 -0.17 -3.11 15.10
C VAL A 207 0.95 -3.86 15.82
N GLY A 208 1.23 -5.08 15.36
CA GLY A 208 2.37 -5.88 15.76
C GLY A 208 3.45 -5.83 14.69
N GLN A 209 4.70 -5.61 15.10
CA GLN A 209 5.87 -5.61 14.23
C GLN A 209 6.77 -6.79 14.55
N SER A 210 7.12 -7.58 13.55
CA SER A 210 8.21 -8.55 13.64
C SER A 210 9.39 -8.07 12.81
N PRO A 211 10.62 -8.03 13.36
CA PRO A 211 11.80 -7.75 12.54
C PRO A 211 11.92 -8.84 11.46
N VAL A 212 11.87 -8.45 10.18
CA VAL A 212 12.47 -9.32 9.18
C VAL A 212 13.97 -9.18 9.39
N GLY A 213 14.63 -10.31 9.69
CA GLY A 213 16.09 -10.38 9.89
C GLY A 213 16.83 -9.64 8.78
N PRO A 214 18.12 -9.29 8.98
CA PRO A 214 18.86 -8.49 7.99
C PRO A 214 18.58 -9.10 6.63
N THR A 215 17.92 -8.33 5.75
CA THR A 215 17.78 -8.70 4.35
C THR A 215 19.17 -9.15 3.99
N ALA A 216 19.36 -10.46 3.75
CA ALA A 216 20.69 -10.97 3.48
C ALA A 216 21.24 -10.02 2.40
N PRO A 217 22.44 -9.42 2.57
CA PRO A 217 23.01 -8.61 1.50
C PRO A 217 22.85 -9.47 0.26
N PRO A 218 22.21 -8.95 -0.81
CA PRO A 218 21.73 -9.78 -1.91
C PRO A 218 22.83 -10.77 -2.23
N SER A 219 22.58 -12.06 -1.95
CA SER A 219 23.60 -13.07 -2.14
C SER A 219 24.17 -12.83 -3.53
N PRO A 220 25.50 -12.69 -3.71
CA PRO A 220 26.09 -12.44 -5.03
C PRO A 220 25.92 -13.63 -6.00
N SER A 221 25.05 -14.58 -5.66
CA SER A 221 24.73 -15.82 -6.34
C SER A 221 23.24 -15.90 -6.72
N ALA A 222 22.64 -14.80 -7.15
CA ALA A 222 21.77 -14.88 -8.31
C ALA A 222 22.57 -14.29 -9.46
N THR A 223 23.17 -15.19 -10.25
CA THR A 223 23.77 -14.83 -11.53
C THR A 223 22.86 -13.82 -12.21
N ARG A 224 23.48 -12.73 -12.66
CA ARG A 224 22.99 -11.57 -13.39
C ARG A 224 22.30 -11.95 -14.72
N SER A 225 21.51 -13.03 -14.73
CA SER A 225 20.86 -13.62 -15.90
C SER A 225 19.58 -12.87 -16.24
N GLY A 226 18.88 -12.28 -15.27
CA GLY A 226 17.70 -11.44 -15.53
C GLY A 226 18.06 -10.15 -16.28
N SER A 227 19.14 -9.46 -15.88
CA SER A 227 19.56 -8.21 -16.54
C SER A 227 20.32 -8.45 -17.84
N ILE A 228 20.99 -9.59 -18.02
CA ILE A 228 21.55 -9.97 -19.32
C ILE A 228 20.41 -10.28 -20.30
N VAL A 229 19.37 -11.02 -19.90
CA VAL A 229 18.23 -11.31 -20.78
C VAL A 229 17.50 -10.01 -21.17
N VAL A 230 17.28 -9.08 -20.24
CA VAL A 230 16.66 -7.78 -20.57
C VAL A 230 17.58 -6.91 -21.43
N ALA A 231 18.88 -6.84 -21.16
CA ALA A 231 19.83 -6.10 -21.98
C ALA A 231 20.00 -6.72 -23.38
N VAL A 232 19.99 -8.04 -23.49
CA VAL A 232 20.04 -8.78 -24.76
C VAL A 232 18.75 -8.58 -25.54
N LEU A 233 17.57 -8.65 -24.91
CA LEU A 233 16.29 -8.38 -25.58
C LEU A 233 16.18 -6.93 -26.03
N ALA A 234 16.63 -5.96 -25.22
CA ALA A 234 16.69 -4.56 -25.59
C ALA A 234 17.69 -4.31 -26.74
N ALA A 235 18.87 -4.94 -26.69
CA ALA A 235 19.87 -4.87 -27.77
C ALA A 235 19.36 -5.51 -29.06
N ILE A 236 18.68 -6.66 -29.01
CA ILE A 236 18.05 -7.30 -30.17
C ILE A 236 16.95 -6.41 -30.75
N ALA A 237 16.12 -5.79 -29.91
CA ALA A 237 15.08 -4.85 -30.35
C ALA A 237 15.68 -3.61 -31.02
N LEU A 238 16.74 -3.03 -30.43
CA LEU A 238 17.48 -1.89 -30.98
C LEU A 238 18.17 -2.24 -32.31
N LEU A 239 18.86 -3.38 -32.38
CA LEU A 239 19.51 -3.85 -33.62
C LEU A 239 18.49 -4.15 -34.72
N GLY A 240 17.34 -4.74 -34.36
CA GLY A 240 16.23 -4.96 -35.28
C GLY A 240 15.66 -3.65 -35.84
N ALA A 241 15.48 -2.63 -34.98
CA ALA A 241 15.03 -1.30 -35.39
C ALA A 241 16.05 -0.58 -36.29
N VAL A 242 17.33 -0.59 -35.94
CA VAL A 242 18.41 0.04 -36.72
C VAL A 242 18.58 -0.63 -38.08
N TRP A 243 18.55 -1.96 -38.16
CA TRP A 243 18.61 -2.68 -39.43
C TRP A 243 17.41 -2.38 -40.32
N PHE A 244 16.22 -2.27 -39.73
CA PHE A 244 15.00 -1.92 -40.47
C PHE A 244 15.03 -0.49 -41.01
N LEU A 245 15.59 0.46 -40.24
CA LEU A 245 15.78 1.85 -40.67
C LEU A 245 16.86 1.98 -41.75
N ARG A 246 17.95 1.21 -41.66
CA ARG A 246 19.03 1.21 -42.67
C ARG A 246 18.62 0.61 -44.02
N ARG A 247 17.59 -0.24 -44.07
CA ARG A 247 17.01 -0.74 -45.33
C ARG A 247 16.14 0.30 -46.07
N ARG A 248 16.07 1.53 -45.58
CA ARG A 248 15.37 2.67 -46.22
C ARG A 248 16.34 3.69 -46.85
N SER A 249 17.47 3.28 -47.44
CA SER A 249 18.20 4.19 -48.33
C SER A 249 17.42 4.35 -49.65
N PRO A 250 17.04 5.57 -50.07
CA PRO A 250 16.46 5.81 -51.40
C PRO A 250 17.51 5.53 -52.49
N PRO A 251 17.12 5.12 -53.70
CA PRO A 251 18.06 4.95 -54.81
C PRO A 251 18.75 6.28 -55.14
N PRO A 252 20.02 6.26 -55.58
CA PRO A 252 20.78 7.48 -55.85
C PRO A 252 20.15 8.30 -56.98
N PRO A 253 20.24 9.64 -56.93
CA PRO A 253 19.69 10.51 -57.96
C PRO A 253 20.41 10.29 -59.31
N PRO A 254 19.71 10.44 -60.44
CA PRO A 254 20.32 10.30 -61.76
C PRO A 254 21.43 11.34 -61.97
N ARG A 255 22.56 10.91 -62.56
CA ARG A 255 23.70 11.78 -62.90
C ARG A 255 23.24 12.90 -63.84
N SER A 256 23.50 14.15 -63.44
CA SER A 256 23.31 15.32 -64.29
C SER A 256 24.23 15.26 -65.52
N PRO A 257 23.80 15.76 -66.70
CA PRO A 257 24.63 15.79 -67.89
C PRO A 257 25.82 16.72 -67.67
N ARG A 258 27.00 16.27 -68.09
CA ARG A 258 28.24 17.05 -68.09
C ARG A 258 28.02 18.31 -68.94
N ARG A 259 27.94 19.47 -68.29
CA ARG A 259 27.95 20.77 -68.98
C ARG A 259 29.36 21.00 -69.50
N THR A 260 29.56 20.73 -70.79
CA THR A 260 30.64 21.34 -71.56
C THR A 260 30.40 22.85 -71.57
N VAL A 261 31.35 23.61 -71.01
CA VAL A 261 31.48 25.04 -71.28
C VAL A 261 32.91 25.26 -71.75
N ASP A 262 32.97 25.95 -72.88
CA ASP A 262 34.06 26.11 -73.82
C ASP A 262 35.28 26.86 -73.27
N PRO A 263 36.45 26.66 -73.90
CA PRO A 263 37.74 27.16 -73.47
C PRO A 263 38.05 28.52 -74.09
N TRP A 264 37.31 29.58 -73.76
CA TRP A 264 37.69 30.96 -74.08
C TRP A 264 37.18 31.88 -72.95
N GLU A 265 38.09 32.42 -72.14
CA GLU A 265 38.55 33.83 -72.22
C GLU A 265 37.52 34.80 -71.59
N ASP A 266 37.74 35.52 -70.50
CA ASP A 266 38.83 35.72 -69.53
C ASP A 266 38.21 35.97 -68.14
#